data_AF-A0A428EGT3-F1
#
_entry.id   AF-A0A428EGT3-F1
#
_cell.length_a   1.000
_cell.length_b   1.000
_cell.length_c   1.000
_cell.angle_alpha   90.00
_cell.angle_beta   90.00
_cell.angle_gamma   90.00
#
_symmetry.space_group_name_H-M   'P 1'
#
loop_
_entity.id
_entity.type
_entity.pdbx_description
1 polymer ?
#
loop_
_entity_poly.entity_id
_entity_poly.type
_entity_poly.pdbx_seq_one_letter_code
_entity_poly.pdbx_strand_id
1 'polypeptide(L)'
;MKNRFFYYQLLDEREEQLINKAGIESFHVFIGLILLSYLVAVLAPALFNPNILLVTLLLGILFFFNRARQLGVTYYSRFHFTILGCLVVTLAITAILMLQNYQFNIEIYQHNPLNFKYLSAWVITYPIYLPWVFIGNLGLKSYGEWAQKKFEQDMDELESGN
;
A
#
# COMPACT_ATOMS: atom_id res chain seq x y z
N MET A 1 23.30 -1.82 35.27
CA MET A 1 22.09 -2.29 34.56
C MET A 1 21.94 -1.44 33.31
N LYS A 2 22.15 -2.05 32.13
CA LYS A 2 21.95 -1.39 30.85
C LYS A 2 20.45 -1.11 30.73
N ASN A 3 20.05 0.16 30.56
CA ASN A 3 18.64 0.57 30.58
C ASN A 3 17.93 -0.05 29.36
N ARG A 4 17.36 -1.26 29.51
CA ARG A 4 16.75 -2.04 28.41
C ARG A 4 15.76 -1.21 27.60
N PHE A 5 14.99 -0.34 28.28
CA PHE A 5 14.04 0.58 27.68
C PHE A 5 14.67 1.52 26.64
N PHE A 6 15.86 2.05 26.91
CA PHE A 6 16.57 2.94 26.00
C PHE A 6 17.05 2.20 24.75
N TYR A 7 17.45 0.93 24.88
CA TYR A 7 17.86 0.11 23.74
C TYR A 7 16.68 -0.25 22.82
N TYR A 8 15.52 -0.56 23.40
CA TYR A 8 14.31 -0.81 22.61
C TYR A 8 13.84 0.44 21.86
N GLN A 9 13.84 1.61 22.50
CA GLN A 9 13.49 2.88 21.84
C GLN A 9 14.44 3.19 20.67
N LEU A 10 15.74 2.95 20.83
CA LEU A 10 16.74 3.18 19.78
C LEU A 10 16.61 2.20 18.60
N LEU A 11 16.21 0.95 18.88
CA LEU A 11 15.91 -0.03 17.83
C LEU A 11 14.67 0.39 17.05
N ASP A 12 13.66 0.87 17.77
CA ASP A 12 12.37 1.27 17.23
C ASP A 12 12.46 2.51 16.31
N GLU A 13 13.21 3.53 16.73
CA GLU A 13 13.51 4.71 15.90
C GLU A 13 14.30 4.33 14.63
N ARG A 14 15.26 3.40 14.76
CA ARG A 14 16.02 2.86 13.62
C ARG A 14 15.11 2.17 12.62
N GLU A 15 14.20 1.32 13.09
CA GLU A 15 13.26 0.62 12.21
C GLU A 15 12.32 1.61 11.50
N GLU A 16 11.79 2.61 12.20
CA GLU A 16 10.94 3.64 11.61
C GLU A 16 11.66 4.45 10.52
N GLN A 17 12.92 4.85 10.76
CA GLN A 17 13.74 5.54 9.76
C GLN A 17 14.01 4.68 8.52
N LEU A 18 14.29 3.39 8.71
CA LEU A 18 14.53 2.46 7.60
C LEU A 18 13.25 2.17 6.80
N ILE A 19 12.09 2.07 7.46
CA ILE A 19 10.78 1.96 6.81
C ILE A 19 10.50 3.21 5.98
N ASN A 20 10.69 4.40 6.55
CA ASN A 20 10.45 5.65 5.84
C ASN A 20 11.37 5.76 4.62
N LYS A 21 12.64 5.37 4.75
CA LYS A 21 13.58 5.29 3.63
C LYS A 21 13.11 4.31 2.54
N ALA A 22 12.74 3.09 2.92
CA ALA A 22 12.22 2.09 1.99
C ALA A 22 10.95 2.59 1.27
N GLY A 23 10.08 3.28 2.00
CA GLY A 23 8.86 3.88 1.50
C GLY A 23 9.12 4.99 0.49
N ILE A 24 10.02 5.91 0.80
CA ILE A 24 10.42 7.01 -0.11
C ILE A 24 11.02 6.45 -1.40
N GLU A 25 11.97 5.51 -1.31
CA GLU A 25 12.60 4.90 -2.48
C GLU A 25 11.57 4.17 -3.36
N SER A 26 10.64 3.46 -2.73
CA SER A 26 9.56 2.73 -3.43
C SER A 26 8.54 3.67 -4.07
N PHE A 27 8.22 4.78 -3.40
CA PHE A 27 7.34 5.82 -3.92
C PHE A 27 7.91 6.50 -5.16
N HIS A 28 9.23 6.75 -5.19
CA HIS A 28 9.90 7.33 -6.37
C HIS A 28 9.84 6.39 -7.57
N VAL A 29 10.10 5.09 -7.36
CA VAL A 29 9.97 4.06 -8.40
C VAL A 29 8.52 3.98 -8.90
N PHE A 30 7.55 4.02 -7.98
CA PHE A 30 6.13 3.95 -8.32
C PHE A 30 5.67 5.15 -9.16
N ILE A 31 6.06 6.37 -8.80
CA ILE A 31 5.79 7.58 -9.61
C ILE A 31 6.41 7.44 -11.00
N GLY A 32 7.67 6.97 -11.09
CA GLY A 32 8.34 6.76 -12.38
C GLY A 32 7.59 5.77 -13.28
N LEU A 33 7.10 4.66 -12.72
CA LEU A 33 6.33 3.67 -13.46
C LEU A 33 4.95 4.22 -13.89
N ILE A 34 4.28 5.00 -13.04
CA ILE A 34 3.03 5.67 -13.42
C ILE A 34 3.28 6.65 -14.57
N LEU A 35 4.30 7.49 -14.49
CA LEU A 35 4.64 8.43 -15.56
C LEU A 35 4.96 7.71 -16.87
N LEU A 36 5.69 6.59 -16.80
CA LEU A 36 5.96 5.74 -17.96
C LEU A 36 4.67 5.17 -18.55
N SER A 37 3.76 4.67 -17.70
CA SER A 37 2.46 4.14 -18.16
C SER A 37 1.61 5.22 -18.83
N TYR A 38 1.66 6.47 -18.33
CA TYR A 38 1.00 7.61 -18.92
C TYR A 38 1.61 8.00 -20.28
N LEU A 39 2.95 8.02 -20.39
CA LEU A 39 3.62 8.27 -21.67
C LEU A 39 3.23 7.24 -22.73
N VAL A 40 3.17 5.95 -22.36
CA VAL A 40 2.69 4.89 -23.26
C VAL A 40 1.24 5.13 -23.68
N ALA A 41 0.37 5.56 -22.75
CA ALA A 41 -1.03 5.89 -23.07
C ALA A 41 -1.15 7.01 -24.10
N VAL A 42 -0.27 8.03 -24.04
CA VAL A 42 -0.30 9.19 -24.95
C VAL A 42 0.39 8.91 -26.29
N LEU A 43 1.57 8.28 -26.27
CA LEU A 43 2.41 8.08 -27.45
C LEU A 43 2.04 6.83 -28.25
N ALA A 44 1.52 5.80 -27.58
CA ALA A 44 1.19 4.51 -28.19
C ALA A 44 -0.13 3.94 -27.61
N PRO A 45 -1.27 4.62 -27.82
CA PRO A 45 -2.55 4.25 -27.22
C PRO A 45 -2.99 2.82 -27.60
N ALA A 46 -2.58 2.30 -28.75
CA ALA A 46 -2.86 0.93 -29.18
C ALA A 46 -2.20 -0.16 -28.30
N LEU A 47 -1.15 0.19 -27.54
CA LEU A 47 -0.45 -0.71 -26.62
C LEU A 47 -0.94 -0.55 -25.18
N PHE A 48 -1.78 0.45 -24.89
CA PHE A 48 -2.22 0.75 -23.55
C PHE A 48 -3.36 -0.18 -23.13
N ASN A 49 -3.10 -0.99 -22.10
CA ASN A 49 -4.10 -1.85 -21.48
C ASN A 49 -4.44 -1.32 -20.07
N PRO A 50 -5.72 -1.24 -19.68
CA PRO A 50 -6.13 -0.77 -18.34
C PRO A 50 -5.52 -1.57 -17.18
N ASN A 51 -5.10 -2.82 -17.43
CA ASN A 51 -4.40 -3.65 -16.46
C ASN A 51 -2.97 -3.18 -16.17
N ILE A 52 -2.36 -2.33 -17.01
CA ILE A 52 -1.00 -1.81 -16.81
C ILE A 52 -0.89 -1.03 -15.50
N LEU A 53 -1.91 -0.25 -15.14
CA LEU A 53 -1.95 0.48 -13.86
C LEU A 53 -1.99 -0.46 -12.66
N LEU A 54 -2.77 -1.55 -12.76
CA LEU A 54 -2.87 -2.56 -11.71
C LEU A 54 -1.55 -3.34 -11.56
N VAL A 55 -0.92 -3.71 -12.68
CA VAL A 55 0.40 -4.37 -12.70
C VAL A 55 1.47 -3.45 -12.11
N THR A 56 1.40 -2.15 -12.40
CA THR A 56 2.32 -1.14 -11.85
C THR A 56 2.18 -1.01 -10.34
N LEU A 57 0.95 -1.03 -9.82
CA LEU A 57 0.67 -1.06 -8.38
C LEU A 57 1.25 -2.30 -7.71
N LEU A 58 1.03 -3.49 -8.29
CA LEU A 58 1.58 -4.73 -7.76
C LEU A 58 3.11 -4.73 -7.76
N LEU A 59 3.74 -4.25 -8.82
CA LEU A 59 5.20 -4.10 -8.90
C LEU A 59 5.74 -3.13 -7.84
N GLY A 60 5.06 -2.00 -7.61
CA GLY A 60 5.44 -1.05 -6.56
C GLY A 60 5.37 -1.66 -5.16
N ILE A 61 4.32 -2.44 -4.87
CA ILE A 61 4.15 -3.14 -3.60
C ILE A 61 5.23 -4.21 -3.41
N LEU A 62 5.50 -5.03 -4.44
CA LEU A 62 6.54 -6.06 -4.39
C LEU A 62 7.94 -5.46 -4.23
N PHE A 63 8.22 -4.36 -4.94
CA PHE A 63 9.47 -3.62 -4.80
C PHE A 63 9.63 -3.10 -3.37
N PHE A 64 8.57 -2.53 -2.79
CA PHE A 64 8.58 -2.08 -1.40
C PHE A 64 8.92 -3.23 -0.46
N PHE A 65 8.24 -4.38 -0.52
CA PHE A 65 8.54 -5.54 0.34
C PHE A 65 9.95 -6.10 0.15
N ASN A 66 10.46 -6.13 -1.08
CA ASN A 66 11.81 -6.62 -1.34
C ASN A 66 12.87 -5.65 -0.83
N ARG A 67 12.69 -4.36 -1.09
CA ARG A 67 13.60 -3.31 -0.61
C ARG A 67 13.58 -3.22 0.90
N ALA A 68 12.39 -3.35 1.45
CA ALA A 68 12.16 -3.53 2.84
C ALA A 68 13.05 -4.68 3.39
N ARG A 69 12.88 -5.90 2.87
CA ARG A 69 13.64 -7.06 3.33
C ARG A 69 15.17 -6.86 3.23
N GLN A 70 15.65 -6.18 2.20
CA GLN A 70 17.08 -5.87 2.04
C GLN A 70 17.64 -4.94 3.11
N LEU A 71 16.83 -4.00 3.61
CA LEU A 71 17.23 -3.07 4.67
C LEU A 71 17.20 -3.70 6.06
N GLY A 72 16.79 -4.97 6.18
CA GLY A 72 16.85 -5.74 7.42
C GLY A 72 15.88 -5.30 8.50
N VAL A 73 14.88 -4.46 8.18
CA VAL A 73 13.82 -4.12 9.13
C VAL A 73 12.90 -5.32 9.27
N THR A 74 12.38 -5.50 10.47
CA THR A 74 11.42 -6.55 10.76
C THR A 74 10.01 -5.97 10.73
N TYR A 75 9.54 -5.81 9.49
CA TYR A 75 8.36 -5.04 9.06
C TYR A 75 7.06 -5.33 9.78
N TYR A 76 6.89 -6.52 10.35
CA TYR A 76 5.53 -6.97 10.61
C TYR A 76 4.86 -6.28 11.80
N SER A 77 5.59 -5.80 12.81
CA SER A 77 5.01 -5.22 14.03
C SER A 77 4.06 -4.04 13.79
N ARG A 78 4.25 -3.24 12.73
CA ARG A 78 3.50 -1.98 12.51
C ARG A 78 2.78 -1.85 11.18
N PHE A 79 2.62 -2.90 10.40
CA PHE A 79 1.81 -2.85 9.18
C PHE A 79 0.33 -2.79 9.54
N HIS A 80 -0.17 -1.64 9.93
CA HIS A 80 -1.59 -1.36 9.92
C HIS A 80 -1.79 0.08 9.47
N PHE A 81 -2.75 0.28 8.59
CA PHE A 81 -3.17 1.60 8.18
C PHE A 81 -3.93 2.27 9.32
N THR A 82 -3.69 3.57 9.49
CA THR A 82 -4.57 4.43 10.27
C THR A 82 -5.95 4.49 9.61
N ILE A 83 -6.97 5.01 10.31
CA ILE A 83 -8.31 5.23 9.74
C ILE A 83 -8.20 6.05 8.45
N LEU A 84 -7.38 7.10 8.45
CA LEU A 84 -7.13 7.94 7.27
C LEU A 84 -6.42 7.14 6.15
N GLY A 85 -5.44 6.30 6.51
CA GLY A 85 -4.80 5.40 5.56
C GLY A 85 -5.79 4.44 4.89
N CYS A 86 -6.72 3.87 5.65
CA CYS A 86 -7.80 3.03 5.09
C CYS A 86 -8.67 3.81 4.11
N LEU A 87 -9.09 5.04 4.47
CA LEU A 87 -9.89 5.90 3.60
C LEU A 87 -9.17 6.21 2.27
N VAL A 88 -7.86 6.49 2.33
CA VAL A 88 -7.03 6.79 1.15
C VAL A 88 -6.83 5.55 0.29
N VAL A 89 -6.57 4.38 0.88
CA VAL A 89 -6.44 3.12 0.15
C VAL A 89 -7.75 2.73 -0.53
N THR A 90 -8.90 2.85 0.17
CA THR A 90 -10.21 2.64 -0.43
C THR A 90 -10.46 3.62 -1.58
N LEU A 91 -10.06 4.89 -1.44
CA LEU A 91 -10.18 5.88 -2.51
C LEU A 91 -9.33 5.50 -3.72
N ALA A 92 -8.08 5.08 -3.50
CA ALA A 92 -7.18 4.66 -4.57
C ALA A 92 -7.71 3.44 -5.33
N ILE A 93 -8.20 2.42 -4.62
CA ILE A 93 -8.82 1.23 -5.23
C ILE A 93 -10.06 1.63 -6.02
N THR A 94 -10.93 2.45 -5.43
CA THR A 94 -12.15 2.94 -6.08
C THR A 94 -11.81 3.72 -7.35
N ALA A 95 -10.81 4.61 -7.29
CA ALA A 95 -10.39 5.41 -8.44
C ALA A 95 -9.88 4.54 -9.60
N ILE A 96 -9.10 3.50 -9.32
CA ILE A 96 -8.61 2.57 -10.34
C ILE A 96 -9.79 1.83 -11.00
N LEU A 97 -10.70 1.26 -10.20
CA LEU A 97 -11.88 0.56 -10.70
C LEU A 97 -12.79 1.49 -11.51
N MET A 98 -12.98 2.73 -11.05
CA MET A 98 -13.80 3.72 -11.72
C MET A 98 -13.17 4.24 -13.00
N LEU A 99 -11.84 4.31 -13.08
CA LEU A 99 -11.15 4.66 -14.32
C LEU A 99 -11.33 3.56 -15.37
N GLN A 100 -11.19 2.29 -14.97
CA GLN A 100 -11.45 1.14 -15.85
C GLN A 100 -12.92 1.09 -16.28
N ASN A 101 -13.84 1.30 -15.35
CA ASN A 101 -15.27 1.32 -15.63
C ASN A 101 -15.65 2.46 -16.60
N TYR A 102 -15.03 3.64 -16.48
CA TYR A 102 -15.24 4.75 -17.41
C TYR A 102 -14.82 4.39 -18.83
N GLN A 103 -13.63 3.80 -18.97
CA GLN A 103 -13.09 3.38 -20.27
C GLN A 103 -13.96 2.31 -20.92
N PHE A 104 -14.43 1.32 -20.15
CA PHE A 104 -15.25 0.23 -20.66
C PHE A 104 -16.67 0.66 -21.04
N ASN A 105 -17.28 1.58 -20.29
CA ASN A 105 -18.67 2.01 -20.47
C ASN A 105 -18.79 3.43 -21.03
N ILE A 106 -17.81 3.87 -21.84
CA ILE A 106 -17.67 5.27 -22.26
C ILE A 106 -18.89 5.80 -23.04
N GLU A 107 -19.56 4.93 -23.80
CA GLU A 107 -20.78 5.24 -24.56
C GLU A 107 -21.98 5.47 -23.63
N ILE A 108 -22.11 4.68 -22.57
CA ILE A 108 -23.16 4.81 -21.56
C ILE A 108 -23.02 6.14 -20.80
N TYR A 109 -21.78 6.61 -20.63
CA TYR A 109 -21.45 7.88 -19.99
C TYR A 109 -21.41 9.06 -20.96
N GLN A 110 -21.72 8.85 -22.25
CA GLN A 110 -21.77 9.90 -23.28
C GLN A 110 -20.46 10.70 -23.38
N HIS A 111 -19.31 10.04 -23.18
CA HIS A 111 -17.99 10.66 -23.16
C HIS A 111 -17.84 11.81 -22.13
N ASN A 112 -18.72 11.87 -21.13
CA ASN A 112 -18.70 12.90 -20.10
C ASN A 112 -18.27 12.30 -18.75
N PRO A 113 -17.10 12.68 -18.19
CA PRO A 113 -16.66 12.20 -16.89
C PRO A 113 -17.48 12.75 -15.72
N LEU A 114 -18.36 13.73 -15.95
CA LEU A 114 -19.30 14.27 -14.96
C LEU A 114 -20.73 13.73 -15.16
N ASN A 115 -20.88 12.68 -15.96
CA ASN A 115 -22.19 12.05 -16.15
C ASN A 115 -22.75 11.56 -14.81
N PHE A 116 -24.03 11.84 -14.55
CA PHE A 116 -24.70 11.45 -13.31
C PHE A 116 -24.56 9.94 -13.02
N LYS A 117 -24.66 9.08 -14.05
CA LYS A 117 -24.50 7.62 -13.89
C LYS A 117 -23.09 7.24 -13.44
N TYR A 118 -22.08 7.95 -13.93
CA TYR A 118 -20.70 7.72 -13.55
C TYR A 118 -20.42 8.19 -12.12
N LEU A 119 -20.90 9.39 -11.76
CA LEU A 119 -20.79 9.92 -10.40
C LEU A 119 -21.55 9.06 -9.38
N SER A 120 -22.74 8.56 -9.73
CA SER A 120 -23.49 7.66 -8.85
C SER A 120 -22.74 6.35 -8.62
N ALA A 121 -22.02 5.84 -9.62
CA ALA A 121 -21.20 4.64 -9.46
C ALA A 121 -20.06 4.87 -8.46
N TRP A 122 -19.41 6.05 -8.46
CA TRP A 122 -18.41 6.39 -7.44
C TRP A 122 -18.97 6.31 -6.01
N VAL A 123 -20.16 6.90 -5.81
CA VAL A 123 -20.82 6.96 -4.49
C VAL A 123 -21.28 5.57 -4.01
N ILE A 124 -21.54 4.63 -4.92
CA ILE A 124 -21.92 3.25 -4.59
C ILE A 124 -20.68 2.38 -4.37
N THR A 125 -19.68 2.49 -5.23
CA THR A 125 -18.48 1.64 -5.19
C THR A 125 -17.63 1.93 -3.95
N TYR A 126 -17.46 3.19 -3.57
CA TYR A 126 -16.60 3.54 -2.43
C TYR A 126 -17.06 2.89 -1.10
N PRO A 127 -18.34 3.02 -0.68
CA PRO A 127 -18.84 2.36 0.54
C PRO A 127 -18.82 0.83 0.46
N ILE A 128 -18.92 0.24 -0.72
CA ILE A 128 -18.85 -1.23 -0.88
C ILE A 128 -17.44 -1.74 -0.57
N TYR A 129 -16.40 -1.05 -1.05
CA TYR A 129 -15.00 -1.47 -0.85
C TYR A 129 -14.42 -1.04 0.50
N LEU A 130 -15.01 -0.04 1.16
CA LEU A 130 -14.57 0.45 2.46
C LEU A 130 -14.50 -0.66 3.53
N PRO A 131 -15.55 -1.46 3.79
CA PRO A 131 -15.50 -2.56 4.76
C PRO A 131 -14.40 -3.59 4.45
N TRP A 132 -14.19 -3.93 3.18
CA TRP A 132 -13.18 -4.91 2.77
C TRP A 132 -11.76 -4.44 3.09
N VAL A 133 -11.47 -3.15 2.86
CA VAL A 133 -10.17 -2.56 3.22
C VAL A 133 -9.97 -2.57 4.74
N PHE A 134 -11.02 -2.27 5.52
CA PHE A 134 -10.95 -2.36 6.97
C PHE A 134 -10.72 -3.78 7.47
N ILE A 135 -11.38 -4.78 6.89
CA ILE A 135 -11.16 -6.20 7.21
C ILE A 135 -9.71 -6.60 6.92
N GLY A 136 -9.19 -6.22 5.74
CA GLY A 136 -7.79 -6.44 5.41
C GLY A 136 -6.84 -5.77 6.41
N ASN A 137 -7.14 -4.54 6.82
CA ASN A 137 -6.36 -3.80 7.80
C ASN A 137 -6.34 -4.47 9.19
N LEU A 138 -7.48 -5.01 9.64
CA LEU A 138 -7.54 -5.80 10.88
C LEU A 138 -6.68 -7.05 10.80
N GLY A 139 -6.67 -7.72 9.64
CA GLY A 139 -5.78 -8.87 9.39
C GLY A 139 -4.31 -8.50 9.50
N LEU A 140 -3.91 -7.38 8.89
CA LEU A 140 -2.54 -6.87 8.97
C LEU A 140 -2.15 -6.49 10.42
N LYS A 141 -3.06 -5.87 11.17
CA LYS A 141 -2.85 -5.55 12.59
C LYS A 141 -2.62 -6.81 13.44
N SER A 142 -3.46 -7.83 13.30
CA SER A 142 -3.33 -9.10 14.01
C SER A 142 -2.01 -9.80 13.68
N TYR A 143 -1.63 -9.80 12.40
CA TYR A 143 -0.34 -10.33 11.97
C TYR A 143 0.83 -9.57 12.62
N GLY A 144 0.72 -8.25 12.74
CA GLY A 144 1.76 -7.46 13.37
C GLY A 144 1.92 -7.69 14.87
N GLU A 145 0.82 -7.82 15.59
CA GLU A 145 0.85 -8.20 17.01
C GLU A 145 1.51 -9.57 17.22
N TRP A 146 1.20 -10.54 16.34
CA TRP A 146 1.83 -11.86 16.39
C TRP A 146 3.34 -11.79 16.11
N ALA A 147 3.74 -11.02 15.10
CA ALA A 147 5.15 -10.87 14.75
C ALA A 147 5.93 -10.18 15.87
N GLN A 148 5.36 -9.14 16.50
CA GLN A 148 5.99 -8.46 17.63
C GLN A 148 6.24 -9.42 18.81
N LYS A 149 5.24 -10.22 19.18
CA LYS A 149 5.41 -11.22 20.24
C LYS A 149 6.52 -12.21 19.94
N LYS A 150 6.66 -12.60 18.67
CA LYS A 150 7.74 -13.48 18.24
C LYS A 150 9.12 -12.82 18.34
N PHE A 151 9.24 -11.55 17.97
CA PHE A 151 10.48 -10.79 18.16
C PHE A 151 10.89 -10.65 19.61
N GLU A 152 9.93 -10.36 20.50
CA GLU A 152 10.18 -10.28 21.94
C GLU A 152 10.69 -11.62 22.49
N GLN A 153 10.09 -12.74 22.07
CA GLN A 153 10.53 -14.10 22.45
C GLN A 153 11.93 -14.43 21.94
N ASP A 154 12.22 -14.17 20.66
CA ASP A 154 13.54 -14.46 20.06
C ASP A 154 14.65 -13.64 20.76
N MET A 155 14.35 -12.42 21.22
CA MET A 155 15.28 -11.59 21.99
C MET A 155 15.53 -12.12 23.41
N ASP A 156 14.48 -12.55 24.11
CA ASP A 156 14.59 -13.12 25.45
C ASP A 156 15.40 -14.43 25.45
N GLU A 157 15.27 -15.26 24.41
CA GLU A 157 16.09 -16.47 24.22
C GLU A 157 17.57 -16.13 24.01
N LEU A 158 17.88 -15.11 23.20
CA LEU A 158 19.26 -14.66 22.98
C LEU A 158 19.90 -14.03 24.22
N GLU A 159 19.12 -13.34 25.07
CA GLU A 159 19.61 -12.77 26.33
C GLU A 159 19.76 -13.82 27.45
N SER A 160 18.97 -14.89 27.45
CA SER A 160 19.02 -15.97 28.46
C SER A 160 20.00 -17.10 28.15
N GLY A 161 20.48 -17.19 26.92
CA GLY A 161 21.51 -18.15 26.48
C GLY A 161 22.97 -17.74 26.76
N ASN A 162 23.19 -16.58 27.40
CA ASN A 162 24.48 -16.10 27.94
C ASN A 162 24.45 -16.08 29.47
#